data_AF-A0A8C6SY28-F1
#
_entry.id   AF-A0A8C6SY28-F1
#
_cell.length_a   1.000
_cell.length_b   1.000
_cell.length_c   1.000
_cell.angle_alpha   90.00
_cell.angle_beta   90.00
_cell.angle_gamma   90.00
#
_symmetry.space_group_name_H-M   'P 1'
#
loop_
_entity.id
_entity.type
_entity.pdbx_description
1 polymer ?
#
loop_
_entity_poly.entity_id
_entity_poly.type
_entity_poly.pdbx_seq_one_letter_code
_entity_poly.pdbx_strand_id
1 'polypeptide(L)'
;ISSRRRREPKGRKEESMAECLKKFSALPVPRHVTVPLFREMMGKMEEQRKHGHEQRKNFLLSMQKPFGFEEREKERRGKLMAMMNEASQEDKKHAAAVKKSHKIKQDPKVGKLNYLLLCSPGLSLPLLSYCTHIRENARQLSEGPKLRTADRTRRERIGFLDESPSFQPKIIHRVPDFSRLHRALQRETTQAKDTTKCLPFHLRTSALPERTFYHLPSKSLGALTSLSTDTLPVYITDAARKRSQAVRKSIEVRESKESAEWLRKYRMRSEAMQRTVTLHAKLLDPHRSLKEVCNEKLQHHRAADQQRMREYGRELKGMRARVSERPYLFEQVKQVSVSKGPPERTTGIDQVFKGLKV
;
A
#
# COMPACT_ATOMS: atom_id res chain seq x y z
N ILE A 1 -88.21 23.68 43.76
CA ILE A 1 -87.24 22.67 43.28
C ILE A 1 -85.90 23.38 43.12
N SER A 2 -84.98 23.24 44.09
CA SER A 2 -83.69 23.95 44.08
C SER A 2 -82.55 22.95 44.03
N SER A 3 -81.80 22.99 42.92
CA SER A 3 -80.79 22.00 42.54
C SER A 3 -79.48 22.23 43.29
N ARG A 4 -79.20 21.45 44.33
CA ARG A 4 -77.88 21.41 44.99
C ARG A 4 -76.84 20.79 44.03
N ARG A 5 -76.07 21.63 43.34
CA ARG A 5 -74.84 21.21 42.64
C ARG A 5 -73.80 20.79 43.70
N ARG A 6 -73.54 19.48 43.82
CA ARG A 6 -72.38 18.95 44.54
C ARG A 6 -71.10 19.48 43.87
N ARG A 7 -70.36 20.33 44.57
CA ARG A 7 -69.00 20.72 44.18
C ARG A 7 -68.08 19.59 44.62
N GLU A 8 -67.51 18.86 43.65
CA GLU A 8 -66.44 17.92 43.97
C GLU A 8 -65.15 18.67 44.36
N PRO A 9 -64.39 18.21 45.37
CA PRO A 9 -63.18 18.86 45.81
C PRO A 9 -62.08 18.70 44.75
N LYS A 10 -61.72 19.80 44.07
CA LYS A 10 -60.69 19.85 43.02
C LYS A 10 -59.29 19.41 43.51
N GLY A 11 -58.96 19.62 44.80
CA GLY A 11 -57.63 19.30 45.35
C GLY A 11 -57.25 17.82 45.34
N ARG A 12 -58.20 16.90 45.58
CA ARG A 12 -57.90 15.44 45.58
C ARG A 12 -57.53 14.91 44.20
N LYS A 13 -58.07 15.53 43.14
CA LYS A 13 -57.77 15.15 41.76
C LYS A 13 -56.34 15.55 41.39
N GLU A 14 -55.89 16.73 41.84
CA GLU A 14 -54.53 17.21 41.61
C GLU A 14 -53.47 16.37 42.35
N GLU A 15 -53.74 15.96 43.60
CA GLU A 15 -52.87 15.04 44.34
C GLU A 15 -52.77 13.66 43.68
N SER A 16 -53.90 13.10 43.21
CA SER A 16 -53.91 11.83 42.48
C SER A 16 -53.19 11.90 41.12
N MET A 17 -53.27 13.05 40.45
CA MET A 17 -52.53 13.31 39.20
C MET A 17 -51.03 13.45 39.47
N ALA A 18 -50.64 14.09 40.59
CA ALA A 18 -49.24 14.20 41.01
C ALA A 18 -48.64 12.84 41.39
N GLU A 19 -49.42 11.95 42.02
CA GLU A 19 -48.99 10.59 42.33
C GLU A 19 -48.84 9.72 41.07
N CYS A 20 -49.73 9.89 40.08
CA CYS A 20 -49.62 9.22 38.76
C CYS A 20 -48.45 9.73 37.88
N LEU A 21 -47.97 10.96 38.11
CA LEU A 21 -46.78 11.51 37.42
C LEU A 21 -45.46 10.93 37.96
N LYS A 22 -45.49 10.27 39.12
CA LYS A 22 -44.34 9.59 39.70
C LYS A 22 -44.06 8.31 38.90
N LYS A 23 -43.17 8.40 37.91
CA LYS A 23 -42.75 7.24 37.12
C LYS A 23 -42.01 6.25 38.03
N PHE A 24 -42.72 5.22 38.49
CA PHE A 24 -42.13 4.08 39.18
C PHE A 24 -41.32 3.26 38.18
N SER A 25 -40.06 3.64 37.98
CA SER A 25 -39.09 2.80 37.27
C SER A 25 -38.41 1.88 38.29
N ALA A 26 -38.32 0.59 37.96
CA ALA A 26 -37.55 -0.35 38.76
C ALA A 26 -36.10 0.14 38.92
N LEU A 27 -35.52 -0.02 40.12
CA LEU A 27 -34.11 0.26 40.32
C LEU A 27 -33.29 -0.67 39.43
N PRO A 28 -32.29 -0.15 38.69
CA PRO A 28 -31.49 -0.96 37.80
C PRO A 28 -30.80 -2.07 38.61
N VAL A 29 -30.87 -3.29 38.09
CA VAL A 29 -30.28 -4.47 38.75
C VAL A 29 -28.79 -4.22 39.03
N PRO A 30 -28.28 -4.55 40.23
CA PRO A 30 -26.89 -4.30 40.58
C PRO A 30 -25.90 -4.84 39.55
N ARG A 31 -24.91 -4.00 39.21
CA ARG A 31 -23.89 -4.28 38.17
C ARG A 31 -23.17 -5.62 38.35
N HIS A 32 -22.96 -6.05 39.59
CA HIS A 32 -22.25 -7.29 39.89
C HIS A 32 -23.01 -8.56 39.45
N VAL A 33 -24.33 -8.46 39.24
CA VAL A 33 -25.17 -9.57 38.73
C VAL A 33 -25.19 -9.58 37.20
N THR A 34 -25.28 -8.41 36.56
CA THR A 34 -25.48 -8.31 35.10
C THR A 34 -24.19 -8.49 34.29
N VAL A 35 -23.06 -7.98 34.78
CA VAL A 35 -21.80 -7.96 34.01
C VAL A 35 -21.22 -9.37 33.78
N PRO A 36 -21.19 -10.28 34.78
CA PRO A 36 -20.69 -11.65 34.57
C PRO A 36 -21.54 -12.45 33.58
N LEU A 37 -22.87 -12.45 33.73
CA LEU A 37 -23.81 -13.14 32.85
C LEU A 37 -23.73 -12.65 31.41
N PHE A 38 -23.62 -11.34 31.21
CA PHE A 38 -23.47 -10.76 29.89
C PHE A 38 -22.16 -11.20 29.22
N ARG A 39 -21.06 -11.26 29.98
CA ARG A 39 -19.75 -11.70 29.46
C ARG A 39 -19.79 -13.15 28.98
N GLU A 40 -20.44 -14.03 29.74
CA GLU A 40 -20.60 -15.45 29.38
C GLU A 40 -21.49 -15.63 28.15
N MET A 41 -22.63 -14.91 28.09
CA MET A 41 -23.53 -14.94 26.94
C MET A 41 -22.83 -14.43 25.67
N MET A 42 -22.07 -13.33 25.79
CA MET A 42 -21.30 -12.79 24.67
C MET A 42 -20.17 -13.74 24.25
N GLY A 43 -19.52 -14.42 25.19
CA GLY A 43 -18.51 -15.44 24.92
C GLY A 43 -19.07 -16.58 24.07
N LYS A 44 -20.21 -17.15 24.49
CA LYS A 44 -20.89 -18.24 23.73
C LYS A 44 -21.29 -17.79 22.32
N MET A 45 -21.78 -16.55 22.17
CA MET A 45 -22.13 -15.99 20.86
C MET A 45 -20.89 -15.75 19.97
N GLU A 46 -19.75 -15.37 20.56
CA GLU A 46 -18.46 -15.24 19.87
C GLU A 46 -17.96 -16.59 19.35
N GLU A 47 -18.07 -17.63 20.16
CA GLU A 47 -17.69 -19.00 19.81
C GLU A 47 -18.55 -19.54 18.67
N GLN A 48 -19.87 -19.35 18.73
CA GLN A 48 -20.77 -19.73 17.64
C GLN A 48 -20.45 -18.98 16.34
N ARG A 49 -20.14 -17.67 16.42
CA ARG A 49 -19.70 -16.88 15.26
C ARG A 49 -18.41 -17.42 14.65
N LYS A 50 -17.41 -17.74 15.49
CA LYS A 50 -16.13 -18.31 15.06
C LYS A 50 -16.32 -19.68 14.42
N HIS A 51 -17.10 -20.55 15.05
CA HIS A 51 -17.38 -21.89 14.54
C HIS A 51 -18.04 -21.84 13.16
N GLY A 52 -19.07 -21.00 12.97
CA GLY A 52 -19.69 -20.83 11.67
C GLY A 52 -18.74 -20.25 10.60
N HIS A 53 -17.80 -19.38 11.00
CA HIS A 53 -16.78 -18.87 10.09
C HIS A 53 -15.80 -19.97 9.67
N GLU A 54 -15.36 -20.81 10.60
CA GLU A 54 -14.43 -21.91 10.36
C GLU A 54 -15.06 -23.02 9.51
N GLN A 55 -16.32 -23.38 9.76
CA GLN A 55 -17.07 -24.30 8.91
C GLN A 55 -17.15 -23.82 7.46
N ARG A 56 -17.51 -22.54 7.24
CA ARG A 56 -17.56 -21.95 5.89
C ARG A 56 -16.18 -21.93 5.24
N LYS A 57 -15.13 -21.60 6.00
CA LYS A 57 -13.75 -21.62 5.51
C LYS A 57 -13.35 -23.03 5.06
N ASN A 58 -13.60 -24.04 5.89
CA ASN A 58 -13.24 -25.43 5.59
C ASN A 58 -14.03 -25.98 4.40
N PHE A 59 -15.31 -25.63 4.30
CA PHE A 59 -16.14 -25.96 3.13
C PHE A 59 -15.62 -25.32 1.84
N LEU A 60 -15.24 -24.05 1.87
CA LEU A 60 -14.65 -23.39 0.70
C LEU A 60 -13.31 -24.02 0.29
N LEU A 61 -12.50 -24.43 1.26
CA LEU A 61 -11.23 -25.12 1.02
C LEU A 61 -11.44 -26.55 0.46
N SER A 62 -12.48 -27.27 0.87
CA SER A 62 -12.78 -28.60 0.31
C SER A 62 -13.38 -28.54 -1.10
N MET A 63 -14.10 -27.46 -1.43
CA MET A 63 -14.59 -27.19 -2.78
C MET A 63 -13.50 -26.73 -3.74
N GLN A 64 -12.37 -26.24 -3.21
CA GLN A 64 -11.23 -25.90 -4.02
C GLN A 64 -10.66 -27.20 -4.61
N LYS A 65 -10.78 -27.38 -5.93
CA LYS A 65 -10.05 -28.41 -6.67
C LYS A 65 -8.71 -27.80 -7.07
N PRO A 66 -7.64 -27.98 -6.30
CA PRO A 66 -6.34 -27.52 -6.74
C PRO A 66 -6.00 -28.30 -8.02
N PHE A 67 -5.70 -27.55 -9.07
CA PHE A 67 -4.89 -28.07 -10.16
C PHE A 67 -3.62 -28.71 -9.56
N GLY A 68 -3.04 -29.73 -10.20
CA GLY A 68 -1.87 -30.53 -9.72
C GLY A 68 -0.56 -29.74 -9.49
N PHE A 69 -0.68 -28.44 -9.26
CA PHE A 69 0.33 -27.48 -8.89
C PHE A 69 0.43 -27.28 -7.37
N GLU A 70 -0.58 -27.64 -6.56
CA GLU A 70 -0.48 -27.47 -5.11
C GLU A 70 0.62 -28.35 -4.50
N GLU A 71 0.79 -29.59 -5.00
CA GLU A 71 1.91 -30.45 -4.61
C GLU A 71 3.25 -29.85 -5.04
N ARG A 72 3.34 -29.32 -6.27
CA ARG A 72 4.53 -28.63 -6.79
C ARG A 72 4.84 -27.35 -6.01
N GLU A 73 3.83 -26.60 -5.57
CA GLU A 73 3.99 -25.40 -4.77
C GLU A 73 4.41 -25.74 -3.34
N LYS A 74 3.84 -26.79 -2.73
CA LYS A 74 4.27 -27.31 -1.42
C LYS A 74 5.71 -27.81 -1.47
N GLU A 75 6.10 -28.53 -2.51
CA GLU A 75 7.47 -28.97 -2.73
C GLU A 75 8.42 -27.77 -2.91
N ARG A 76 8.02 -26.77 -3.70
CA ARG A 76 8.80 -25.54 -3.89
C ARG A 76 8.92 -24.72 -2.60
N ARG A 77 7.86 -24.63 -1.79
CA ARG A 77 7.88 -23.97 -0.46
C ARG A 77 8.74 -24.75 0.54
N GLY A 78 8.71 -26.08 0.50
CA GLY A 78 9.58 -26.95 1.29
C GLY A 78 11.06 -26.72 0.95
N LYS A 79 11.40 -26.70 -0.34
CA LYS A 79 12.76 -26.37 -0.82
C LYS A 79 13.21 -24.98 -0.39
N LEU A 80 12.33 -23.98 -0.43
CA LEU A 80 12.62 -22.62 0.03
C LEU A 80 12.93 -22.56 1.54
N MET A 81 12.17 -23.28 2.36
CA MET A 81 12.39 -23.36 3.81
C MET A 81 13.70 -24.10 4.15
N ALA A 82 14.04 -25.15 3.39
CA ALA A 82 15.32 -25.85 3.53
C ALA A 82 16.51 -24.93 3.20
N MET A 83 16.49 -24.23 2.06
CA MET A 83 17.55 -23.26 1.70
C MET A 83 17.72 -22.14 2.72
N MET A 84 16.63 -21.65 3.33
CA MET A 84 16.71 -20.58 4.35
C MET A 84 17.30 -21.08 5.68
N ASN A 85 17.05 -22.34 6.03
CA ASN A 85 17.66 -22.99 7.19
C ASN A 85 19.14 -23.31 6.94
N GLU A 86 19.52 -23.68 5.72
CA GLU A 86 20.92 -23.90 5.31
C GLU A 86 21.72 -22.58 5.29
N ALA A 87 21.15 -21.50 4.73
CA ALA A 87 21.77 -20.17 4.75
C ALA A 87 22.02 -19.66 6.19
N SER A 88 21.12 -20.00 7.13
CA SER A 88 21.27 -19.64 8.55
C SER A 88 22.35 -20.44 9.30
N GLN A 89 22.84 -21.55 8.72
CA GLN A 89 23.95 -22.35 9.28
C GLN A 89 25.32 -21.89 8.76
N GLU A 90 25.41 -21.32 7.55
CA GLU A 90 26.66 -20.76 7.01
C GLU A 90 27.06 -19.47 7.74
N ASP A 91 26.09 -18.62 8.10
CA ASP A 91 26.35 -17.37 8.84
C ASP A 91 26.85 -17.59 10.29
N LYS A 92 26.61 -18.77 10.87
CA LYS A 92 27.09 -19.11 12.23
C LYS A 92 28.54 -19.60 12.26
N LYS A 93 29.11 -20.03 11.13
CA LYS A 93 30.52 -20.47 11.05
C LYS A 93 31.50 -19.32 10.77
N HIS A 94 31.03 -18.18 10.26
CA HIS A 94 31.88 -17.03 9.93
C HIS A 94 31.81 -15.85 10.92
N ALA A 95 30.95 -15.90 11.94
CA ALA A 95 30.82 -14.82 12.94
C ALA A 95 31.93 -14.80 14.03
N ALA A 96 32.85 -15.77 14.04
CA ALA A 96 33.89 -15.91 15.05
C ALA A 96 35.28 -15.44 14.60
N ALA A 97 35.38 -14.49 13.67
CA ALA A 97 36.60 -13.70 13.49
C ALA A 97 36.29 -12.51 12.57
N VAL A 98 36.42 -11.28 13.08
CA VAL A 98 37.12 -10.16 12.41
C VAL A 98 36.96 -8.90 13.26
N LYS A 99 38.11 -8.26 13.45
CA LYS A 99 38.35 -7.08 14.27
C LYS A 99 37.81 -5.80 13.61
N LYS A 100 37.58 -4.80 14.48
CA LYS A 100 37.14 -3.42 14.20
C LYS A 100 37.96 -2.72 13.10
N SER A 101 37.28 -1.96 12.23
CA SER A 101 37.84 -0.71 11.67
C SER A 101 36.78 0.27 11.14
N HIS A 102 36.92 1.50 11.67
CA HIS A 102 36.77 2.83 11.07
C HIS A 102 35.52 3.25 10.28
N LYS A 103 34.78 4.18 10.92
CA LYS A 103 33.78 5.11 10.36
C LYS A 103 34.38 5.96 9.23
N ILE A 104 33.74 5.94 8.06
CA ILE A 104 33.86 7.00 7.05
C ILE A 104 32.45 7.51 6.76
N LYS A 105 32.26 8.82 6.98
CA LYS A 105 31.04 9.57 6.65
C LYS A 105 31.07 9.87 5.14
N GLN A 106 29.95 9.67 4.46
CA GLN A 106 29.66 10.32 3.18
C GLN A 106 28.21 10.79 3.17
N ASP A 107 28.04 12.07 2.83
CA ASP A 107 26.76 12.77 2.74
C ASP A 107 25.96 12.35 1.49
N PRO A 108 24.61 12.35 1.52
CA PRO A 108 23.81 12.21 0.32
C PRO A 108 23.18 13.56 -0.05
N LYS A 109 23.71 14.22 -1.06
CA LYS A 109 22.94 15.12 -1.93
C LYS A 109 23.12 14.64 -3.35
N VAL A 110 22.03 14.28 -4.02
CA VAL A 110 21.72 14.55 -5.45
C VAL A 110 20.47 13.76 -5.86
N GLY A 111 19.51 14.49 -6.44
CA GLY A 111 18.74 14.03 -7.59
C GLY A 111 17.46 13.24 -7.35
N LYS A 112 16.34 13.94 -7.10
CA LYS A 112 15.00 13.45 -7.43
C LYS A 112 14.92 13.21 -8.95
N LEU A 113 14.74 11.97 -9.38
CA LEU A 113 14.30 11.65 -10.74
C LEU A 113 12.83 11.22 -10.70
N ASN A 114 11.99 12.06 -11.29
CA ASN A 114 10.58 11.81 -11.55
C ASN A 114 10.45 10.81 -12.70
N TYR A 115 9.86 9.64 -12.43
CA TYR A 115 9.43 8.71 -13.48
C TYR A 115 7.95 8.94 -13.80
N LEU A 116 7.72 9.82 -14.77
CA LEU A 116 6.49 9.88 -15.53
C LEU A 116 6.53 8.72 -16.53
N LEU A 117 5.96 7.57 -16.19
CA LEU A 117 5.92 6.41 -17.09
C LEU A 117 4.57 6.40 -17.84
N LEU A 118 4.63 6.90 -19.07
CA LEU A 118 3.67 6.62 -20.12
C LEU A 118 3.65 5.10 -20.38
N CYS A 119 2.48 4.50 -20.41
CA CYS A 119 2.30 3.15 -20.93
C CYS A 119 1.03 3.12 -21.79
N SER A 120 1.21 2.94 -23.09
CA SER A 120 0.14 2.67 -24.06
C SER A 120 -0.35 1.22 -23.91
N PRO A 121 -1.65 0.93 -24.19
CA PRO A 121 -2.22 -0.40 -24.04
C PRO A 121 -2.12 -1.23 -25.32
N GLY A 122 -1.77 -2.50 -25.20
CA GLY A 122 -1.83 -3.44 -26.32
C GLY A 122 -1.32 -4.83 -25.95
N LEU A 123 -2.15 -5.64 -25.30
CA LEU A 123 -2.08 -7.10 -25.46
C LEU A 123 -3.44 -7.72 -25.16
N SER A 124 -4.07 -8.21 -26.21
CA SER A 124 -5.31 -8.99 -26.21
C SER A 124 -4.99 -10.47 -26.15
N LEU A 125 -5.54 -11.20 -25.17
CA LEU A 125 -5.77 -12.65 -25.27
C LEU A 125 -7.13 -13.03 -24.68
N PRO A 126 -7.90 -13.94 -25.32
CA PRO A 126 -9.28 -14.25 -24.96
C PRO A 126 -9.36 -15.47 -24.05
N LEU A 127 -10.07 -15.37 -22.92
CA LEU A 127 -10.48 -16.55 -22.16
C LEU A 127 -11.82 -16.29 -21.45
N LEU A 128 -12.92 -16.68 -22.11
CA LEU A 128 -14.21 -16.90 -21.47
C LEU A 128 -15.05 -17.82 -22.35
N SER A 129 -14.98 -19.13 -22.09
CA SER A 129 -15.91 -20.12 -22.62
C SER A 129 -15.91 -21.36 -21.73
N TYR A 130 -16.51 -21.26 -20.53
CA TYR A 130 -17.30 -22.33 -19.93
C TYR A 130 -17.90 -21.81 -18.62
N CYS A 131 -19.21 -21.54 -18.58
CA CYS A 131 -19.99 -21.42 -17.33
C CYS A 131 -21.49 -21.29 -17.65
N THR A 132 -22.10 -22.32 -18.23
CA THR A 132 -23.58 -22.40 -18.36
C THR A 132 -24.14 -23.80 -18.11
N HIS A 133 -23.67 -24.51 -17.08
CA HIS A 133 -24.32 -25.74 -16.61
C HIS A 133 -24.24 -25.91 -15.09
N ILE A 134 -24.85 -24.99 -14.32
CA ILE A 134 -25.29 -25.29 -12.95
C ILE A 134 -26.64 -24.61 -12.72
N ARG A 135 -27.73 -25.19 -13.23
CA ARG A 135 -29.09 -24.75 -12.85
C ARG A 135 -30.13 -25.86 -12.82
N GLU A 136 -29.81 -27.07 -12.33
CA GLU A 136 -30.86 -28.10 -12.21
C GLU A 136 -30.96 -28.88 -10.89
N ASN A 137 -29.99 -28.84 -9.96
CA ASN A 137 -30.03 -29.77 -8.80
C ASN A 137 -30.41 -29.15 -7.43
N ALA A 138 -31.27 -28.13 -7.38
CA ALA A 138 -31.69 -27.53 -6.11
C ALA A 138 -33.18 -27.75 -5.76
N ARG A 139 -33.85 -28.74 -6.37
CA ARG A 139 -35.31 -28.94 -6.20
C ARG A 139 -35.73 -30.08 -5.28
N GLN A 140 -34.83 -30.76 -4.58
CA GLN A 140 -35.22 -31.85 -3.68
C GLN A 140 -34.46 -31.74 -2.38
N LEU A 141 -35.13 -32.07 -1.27
CA LEU A 141 -34.72 -31.94 0.14
C LEU A 141 -35.12 -30.62 0.83
N SER A 142 -36.38 -30.56 1.25
CA SER A 142 -36.75 -30.23 2.65
C SER A 142 -38.27 -30.30 2.79
N GLU A 143 -38.78 -31.50 3.11
CA GLU A 143 -40.12 -31.67 3.66
C GLU A 143 -40.05 -31.45 5.18
N GLY A 144 -40.63 -30.34 5.62
CA GLY A 144 -40.94 -30.06 7.02
C GLY A 144 -42.22 -29.21 7.08
N PRO A 145 -43.02 -29.25 8.16
CA PRO A 145 -44.32 -28.60 8.20
C PRO A 145 -44.17 -27.07 8.18
N LYS A 146 -44.55 -26.42 7.06
CA LYS A 146 -44.41 -24.97 6.88
C LYS A 146 -45.63 -24.23 7.41
N LEU A 147 -45.40 -23.30 8.35
CA LEU A 147 -46.38 -22.31 8.80
C LEU A 147 -46.73 -21.36 7.64
N ARG A 148 -47.96 -21.50 7.11
CA ARG A 148 -48.43 -20.94 5.83
C ARG A 148 -48.46 -19.41 5.73
N THR A 149 -48.32 -18.67 6.83
CA THR A 149 -48.54 -17.21 6.85
C THR A 149 -47.29 -16.40 6.47
N ALA A 150 -46.08 -16.91 6.76
CA ALA A 150 -44.82 -16.20 6.47
C ALA A 150 -44.41 -16.28 4.99
N ASP A 151 -44.86 -17.31 4.26
CA ASP A 151 -44.54 -17.48 2.83
C ASP A 151 -45.30 -16.49 1.94
N ARG A 152 -46.47 -16.01 2.36
CA ARG A 152 -47.27 -15.04 1.58
C ARG A 152 -46.57 -13.68 1.50
N THR A 153 -46.18 -13.11 2.64
CA THR A 153 -45.46 -11.83 2.69
C THR A 153 -44.06 -11.91 2.07
N ARG A 154 -43.40 -13.08 2.17
CA ARG A 154 -42.13 -13.34 1.50
C ARG A 154 -42.28 -13.37 -0.02
N ARG A 155 -43.29 -14.05 -0.56
CA ARG A 155 -43.55 -14.06 -2.03
C ARG A 155 -43.97 -12.69 -2.53
N GLU A 156 -44.76 -11.94 -1.77
CA GLU A 156 -45.17 -10.58 -2.13
C GLU A 156 -43.99 -9.60 -2.13
N ARG A 157 -43.08 -9.73 -1.15
CA ARG A 157 -41.83 -8.95 -1.11
C ARG A 157 -40.78 -9.37 -2.13
N ILE A 158 -40.84 -10.58 -2.69
CA ILE A 158 -39.80 -11.11 -3.59
C ILE A 158 -40.35 -11.32 -5.02
N GLY A 159 -41.66 -11.17 -5.23
CA GLY A 159 -42.33 -11.41 -6.51
C GLY A 159 -41.83 -10.50 -7.65
N PHE A 160 -41.29 -9.33 -7.31
CA PHE A 160 -40.61 -8.46 -8.28
C PHE A 160 -39.31 -9.06 -8.86
N LEU A 161 -38.73 -10.09 -8.23
CA LEU A 161 -37.59 -10.83 -8.76
C LEU A 161 -37.98 -11.92 -9.77
N ASP A 162 -39.26 -12.35 -9.77
CA ASP A 162 -39.78 -13.32 -10.72
C ASP A 162 -40.26 -12.64 -12.03
N GLU A 163 -40.53 -11.34 -12.00
CA GLU A 163 -40.76 -10.54 -13.20
C GLU A 163 -39.43 -10.32 -13.95
N SER A 164 -39.33 -10.85 -15.16
CA SER A 164 -38.20 -10.56 -16.04
C SER A 164 -38.16 -9.04 -16.30
N PRO A 165 -37.08 -8.33 -15.94
CA PRO A 165 -37.01 -6.89 -16.14
C PRO A 165 -37.18 -6.57 -17.63
N SER A 166 -38.05 -5.61 -17.94
CA SER A 166 -38.29 -5.16 -19.33
C SER A 166 -37.04 -4.57 -19.99
N PHE A 167 -36.06 -4.17 -19.19
CA PHE A 167 -34.80 -3.64 -19.64
C PHE A 167 -33.87 -4.78 -20.10
N GLN A 168 -33.78 -4.93 -21.42
CA GLN A 168 -32.74 -5.73 -22.05
C GLN A 168 -31.55 -4.81 -22.39
N PRO A 169 -30.48 -4.78 -21.55
CA PRO A 169 -29.30 -4.01 -21.90
C PRO A 169 -28.74 -4.54 -23.22
N LYS A 170 -28.54 -3.65 -24.20
CA LYS A 170 -27.79 -3.99 -25.40
C LYS A 170 -26.34 -4.26 -24.99
N ILE A 171 -25.97 -5.53 -24.87
CA ILE A 171 -24.61 -5.95 -24.54
C ILE A 171 -23.73 -5.63 -25.76
N ILE A 172 -22.93 -4.57 -25.65
CA ILE A 172 -21.97 -4.23 -26.68
C ILE A 172 -20.81 -5.23 -26.58
N HIS A 173 -20.83 -6.26 -27.43
CA HIS A 173 -19.78 -7.29 -27.49
C HIS A 173 -18.44 -6.76 -28.02
N ARG A 174 -18.46 -5.59 -28.68
CA ARG A 174 -17.26 -4.94 -29.20
C ARG A 174 -16.71 -3.98 -28.15
N VAL A 175 -15.47 -4.21 -27.72
CA VAL A 175 -14.76 -3.32 -26.81
C VAL A 175 -14.68 -1.91 -27.43
N PRO A 176 -15.27 -0.88 -26.80
CA PRO A 176 -15.14 0.49 -27.28
C PRO A 176 -13.68 0.94 -27.30
N ASP A 177 -13.31 1.77 -28.27
CA ASP A 177 -11.97 2.35 -28.33
C ASP A 177 -11.80 3.40 -27.21
N PHE A 178 -11.31 2.94 -26.07
CA PHE A 178 -11.08 3.75 -24.88
C PHE A 178 -10.04 4.85 -25.12
N SER A 179 -9.08 4.66 -26.02
CA SER A 179 -8.08 5.68 -26.35
C SER A 179 -8.72 6.85 -27.08
N ARG A 180 -9.60 6.57 -28.04
CA ARG A 180 -10.36 7.60 -28.75
C ARG A 180 -11.36 8.30 -27.84
N LEU A 181 -12.07 7.56 -26.99
CA LEU A 181 -13.00 8.11 -26.00
C LEU A 181 -12.29 9.01 -24.98
N HIS A 182 -11.14 8.58 -24.46
CA HIS A 182 -10.35 9.37 -23.51
C HIS A 182 -9.84 10.67 -24.16
N ARG A 183 -9.34 10.61 -25.40
CA ARG A 183 -8.94 11.82 -26.14
C ARG A 183 -10.13 12.73 -26.42
N ALA A 184 -11.31 12.19 -26.72
CA ALA A 184 -12.52 12.98 -26.92
C ALA A 184 -12.94 13.67 -25.62
N LEU A 185 -12.95 12.96 -24.49
CA LEU A 185 -13.25 13.52 -23.18
C LEU A 185 -12.27 14.63 -22.78
N GLN A 186 -10.97 14.41 -22.97
CA GLN A 186 -9.95 15.42 -22.70
C GLN A 186 -10.14 16.68 -23.57
N ARG A 187 -10.54 16.51 -24.82
CA ARG A 187 -10.90 17.62 -25.71
C ARG A 187 -12.16 18.35 -25.24
N GLU A 188 -13.17 17.63 -24.77
CA GLU A 188 -14.37 18.26 -24.19
C GLU A 188 -14.09 19.01 -22.89
N THR A 189 -13.15 18.54 -22.06
CA THR A 189 -12.77 19.25 -20.83
C THR A 189 -11.92 20.49 -21.08
N THR A 190 -11.20 20.54 -22.21
CA THR A 190 -10.36 21.69 -22.59
C THR A 190 -11.14 22.72 -23.41
N GLN A 191 -12.22 22.31 -24.06
CA GLN A 191 -13.22 23.26 -24.53
C GLN A 191 -13.99 23.79 -23.33
N ALA A 192 -13.82 25.07 -23.02
CA ALA A 192 -14.62 25.78 -22.04
C ALA A 192 -16.08 25.82 -22.52
N LYS A 193 -16.82 24.73 -22.31
CA LYS A 193 -18.27 24.73 -22.42
C LYS A 193 -18.77 25.67 -21.34
N ASP A 194 -19.63 26.62 -21.73
CA ASP A 194 -20.35 27.48 -20.81
C ASP A 194 -20.89 26.59 -19.69
N THR A 195 -20.36 26.80 -18.48
CA THR A 195 -20.75 26.04 -17.29
C THR A 195 -22.27 26.05 -17.24
N THR A 196 -22.91 24.89 -17.04
CA THR A 196 -24.37 24.80 -16.86
C THR A 196 -24.76 25.83 -15.82
N LYS A 197 -25.29 26.97 -16.28
CA LYS A 197 -25.78 28.01 -15.39
C LYS A 197 -27.03 27.40 -14.78
N CYS A 198 -26.92 26.99 -13.52
CA CYS A 198 -28.09 26.66 -12.72
C CYS A 198 -28.97 27.91 -12.74
N LEU A 199 -29.99 27.92 -13.59
CA LEU A 199 -31.06 28.88 -13.44
C LEU A 199 -31.61 28.63 -12.04
N PRO A 200 -31.70 29.66 -11.18
CA PRO A 200 -32.34 29.50 -9.89
C PRO A 200 -33.76 29.02 -10.17
N PHE A 201 -34.04 27.76 -9.83
CA PHE A 201 -35.41 27.30 -9.83
C PHE A 201 -36.14 28.10 -8.77
N HIS A 202 -37.32 28.59 -9.10
CA HIS A 202 -38.16 29.29 -8.14
C HIS A 202 -38.71 28.26 -7.15
N LEU A 203 -37.94 28.00 -6.09
CA LEU A 203 -38.40 27.21 -4.96
C LEU A 203 -39.54 28.00 -4.30
N ARG A 204 -40.76 27.44 -4.31
CA ARG A 204 -41.97 28.06 -3.72
C ARG A 204 -41.94 28.17 -2.19
N THR A 205 -40.76 28.26 -1.60
CA THR A 205 -40.54 28.51 -0.17
C THR A 205 -40.58 29.99 0.18
N SER A 206 -40.53 30.91 -0.78
CA SER A 206 -40.69 32.36 -0.53
C SER A 206 -42.07 32.75 0.01
N ALA A 207 -43.07 31.87 -0.14
CA ALA A 207 -44.40 32.03 0.45
C ALA A 207 -44.52 31.44 1.86
N LEU A 208 -43.48 30.78 2.37
CA LEU A 208 -43.43 30.33 3.76
C LEU A 208 -42.80 31.45 4.60
N PRO A 209 -43.37 31.79 5.77
CA PRO A 209 -42.76 32.78 6.64
C PRO A 209 -41.33 32.34 6.96
N GLU A 210 -40.38 33.23 6.70
CA GLU A 210 -38.99 33.04 7.07
C GLU A 210 -38.94 32.79 8.57
N ARG A 211 -38.57 31.57 8.96
CA ARG A 211 -38.41 31.22 10.36
C ARG A 211 -37.16 31.95 10.83
N THR A 212 -37.33 33.17 11.31
CA THR A 212 -36.30 34.01 11.91
C THR A 212 -35.76 33.32 13.15
N PHE A 213 -34.85 32.37 12.96
CA PHE A 213 -33.89 32.05 13.99
C PHE A 213 -32.93 33.22 14.03
N TYR A 214 -33.29 34.23 14.82
CA TYR A 214 -32.36 35.25 15.23
C TYR A 214 -31.15 34.53 15.83
N HIS A 215 -30.03 34.56 15.12
CA HIS A 215 -28.71 34.33 15.68
C HIS A 215 -28.44 35.47 16.66
N LEU A 216 -29.09 35.42 17.83
CA LEU A 216 -28.78 36.30 18.94
C LEU A 216 -27.35 35.97 19.40
N PRO A 217 -26.45 36.96 19.42
CA PRO A 217 -25.14 36.78 20.03
C PRO A 217 -25.37 36.63 21.54
N SER A 218 -25.22 35.39 22.01
CA SER A 218 -25.35 34.99 23.42
C SER A 218 -24.21 35.57 24.27
N LYS A 219 -24.27 36.87 24.57
CA LYS A 219 -23.41 37.52 25.57
C LYS A 219 -24.18 38.35 26.61
N SER A 220 -25.50 38.36 26.59
CA SER A 220 -26.28 39.01 27.65
C SER A 220 -27.12 37.98 28.41
N LEU A 221 -26.90 37.92 29.72
CA LEU A 221 -27.74 37.18 30.67
C LEU A 221 -29.19 37.74 30.75
N GLY A 222 -29.50 38.81 30.03
CA GLY A 222 -30.80 39.49 30.04
C GLY A 222 -31.91 38.82 29.23
N ALA A 223 -31.64 37.73 28.50
CA ALA A 223 -32.67 36.99 27.76
C ALA A 223 -33.39 35.91 28.59
N LEU A 224 -32.94 35.63 29.82
CA LEU A 224 -33.56 34.63 30.70
C LEU A 224 -34.62 35.21 31.64
N THR A 225 -34.70 36.54 31.77
CA THR A 225 -35.69 37.22 32.63
C THR A 225 -37.08 37.36 32.00
N SER A 226 -37.25 37.06 30.71
CA SER A 226 -38.52 37.17 30.00
C SER A 226 -39.27 35.85 29.80
N LEU A 227 -38.74 34.73 30.30
CA LEU A 227 -39.36 33.40 30.19
C LEU A 227 -39.91 32.98 31.55
N SER A 228 -41.14 32.44 31.59
CA SER A 228 -41.75 31.92 32.82
C SER A 228 -40.85 30.87 33.47
N THR A 229 -40.78 30.86 34.80
CA THR A 229 -39.98 29.93 35.63
C THR A 229 -40.26 28.45 35.41
N ASP A 230 -41.32 28.11 34.66
CA ASP A 230 -41.82 26.75 34.45
C ASP A 230 -41.44 26.14 33.08
N THR A 231 -40.69 26.85 32.23
CA THR A 231 -40.23 26.31 30.94
C THR A 231 -38.71 26.16 30.92
N LEU A 232 -38.23 24.92 30.81
CA LEU A 232 -36.80 24.62 30.70
C LEU A 232 -36.18 25.42 29.53
N PRO A 233 -35.02 26.09 29.72
CA PRO A 233 -34.37 26.84 28.65
C PRO A 233 -34.12 25.95 27.42
N VAL A 234 -34.77 26.26 26.29
CA VAL A 234 -34.61 25.54 25.01
C VAL A 234 -33.29 25.90 24.31
N TYR A 235 -32.57 26.91 24.82
CA TYR A 235 -31.34 27.43 24.22
C TYR A 235 -30.09 26.66 24.68
N ILE A 236 -29.23 26.32 23.71
CA ILE A 236 -27.94 25.65 23.96
C ILE A 236 -27.02 26.63 24.71
N THR A 237 -26.71 26.31 25.96
CA THR A 237 -25.76 27.07 26.79
C THR A 237 -24.36 27.07 26.17
N ASP A 238 -23.56 28.10 26.46
CA ASP A 238 -22.19 28.20 25.93
C ASP A 238 -21.31 27.01 26.37
N ALA A 239 -21.52 26.52 27.60
CA ALA A 239 -20.87 25.30 28.08
C ALA A 239 -21.22 24.07 27.22
N ALA A 240 -22.48 23.90 26.79
CA ALA A 240 -22.87 22.82 25.89
C ALA A 240 -22.26 22.99 24.49
N ARG A 241 -22.14 24.22 24.00
CA ARG A 241 -21.47 24.54 22.73
C ARG A 241 -19.97 24.21 22.77
N LYS A 242 -19.28 24.58 23.85
CA LYS A 242 -17.85 24.27 24.06
C LYS A 242 -17.59 22.77 24.16
N ARG A 243 -18.42 22.02 24.91
CA ARG A 243 -18.35 20.56 24.95
C ARG A 243 -18.52 19.94 23.57
N SER A 244 -19.51 20.40 22.80
CA SER A 244 -19.77 19.90 21.45
C SER A 244 -18.60 20.20 20.49
N GLN A 245 -18.00 21.38 20.58
CA GLN A 245 -16.80 21.74 19.80
C GLN A 245 -15.59 20.89 20.19
N ALA A 246 -15.38 20.63 21.49
CA ALA A 246 -14.30 19.76 21.96
C ALA A 246 -14.45 18.33 21.46
N VAL A 247 -15.67 17.79 21.45
CA VAL A 247 -15.97 16.46 20.89
C VAL A 247 -15.64 16.40 19.40
N ARG A 248 -16.07 17.39 18.61
CA ARG A 248 -15.75 17.43 17.16
C ARG A 248 -14.24 17.49 16.92
N LYS A 249 -13.53 18.37 17.62
CA LYS A 249 -12.06 18.49 17.51
C LYS A 249 -11.37 17.19 17.93
N SER A 250 -11.83 16.53 18.99
CA SER A 250 -11.29 15.24 19.43
C SER A 250 -11.46 14.15 18.36
N ILE A 251 -12.62 14.08 17.72
CA ILE A 251 -12.91 13.13 16.63
C ILE A 251 -11.99 13.42 15.43
N GLU A 252 -11.89 14.67 15.01
CA GLU A 252 -11.04 15.08 13.87
C GLU A 252 -9.54 14.75 14.10
N VAL A 253 -9.05 14.96 15.32
CA VAL A 253 -7.68 14.56 15.71
C VAL A 253 -7.50 13.03 15.68
N ARG A 254 -8.51 12.26 16.05
CA ARG A 254 -8.46 10.79 15.97
C ARG A 254 -8.51 10.30 14.52
N GLU A 255 -9.45 10.81 13.73
CA GLU A 255 -9.63 10.42 12.32
C GLU A 255 -8.39 10.78 11.48
N SER A 256 -7.77 11.94 11.72
CA SER A 256 -6.52 12.31 11.05
C SER A 256 -5.35 11.36 11.39
N LYS A 257 -5.24 10.92 12.64
CA LYS A 257 -4.24 9.92 13.06
C LYS A 257 -4.52 8.55 12.44
N GLU A 258 -5.76 8.08 12.52
CA GLU A 258 -6.19 6.80 11.95
C GLU A 258 -6.02 6.79 10.42
N SER A 259 -6.31 7.89 9.73
CA SER A 259 -6.08 8.08 8.29
C SER A 259 -4.60 8.05 7.92
N ALA A 260 -3.75 8.74 8.69
CA ALA A 260 -2.30 8.71 8.47
C ALA A 260 -1.70 7.31 8.66
N GLU A 261 -2.16 6.57 9.68
CA GLU A 261 -1.78 5.17 9.90
C GLU A 261 -2.26 4.24 8.78
N TRP A 262 -3.50 4.43 8.31
CA TRP A 262 -4.03 3.69 7.18
C TRP A 262 -3.19 3.91 5.93
N LEU A 263 -2.81 5.15 5.64
CA LEU A 263 -1.97 5.49 4.49
C LEU A 263 -0.57 4.86 4.60
N ARG A 264 0.03 4.84 5.80
CA ARG A 264 1.29 4.13 6.05
C ARG A 264 1.16 2.63 5.79
N LYS A 265 0.13 1.99 6.35
CA LYS A 265 -0.15 0.55 6.14
C LYS A 265 -0.42 0.23 4.67
N TYR A 266 -1.14 1.10 3.96
CA TYR A 266 -1.38 0.96 2.53
C TYR A 266 -0.08 1.05 1.73
N ARG A 267 0.75 2.06 1.98
CA ARG A 267 2.07 2.19 1.34
C ARG A 267 2.95 0.97 1.57
N MET A 268 3.08 0.51 2.81
CA MET A 268 3.87 -0.69 3.14
C MET A 268 3.38 -1.93 2.37
N ARG A 269 2.07 -2.15 2.28
CA ARG A 269 1.49 -3.25 1.51
C ARG A 269 1.72 -3.10 0.01
N SER A 270 1.54 -1.90 -0.52
CA SER A 270 1.78 -1.59 -1.93
C SER A 270 3.24 -1.82 -2.31
N GLU A 271 4.19 -1.37 -1.47
CA GLU A 271 5.61 -1.60 -1.70
C GLU A 271 5.97 -3.08 -1.60
N ALA A 272 5.43 -3.81 -0.62
CA ALA A 272 5.63 -5.25 -0.51
C ALA A 272 5.14 -5.99 -1.76
N MET A 273 3.96 -5.63 -2.25
CA MET A 273 3.40 -6.17 -3.50
C MET A 273 4.26 -5.77 -4.71
N GLN A 274 4.74 -4.54 -4.77
CA GLN A 274 5.63 -4.11 -5.84
C GLN A 274 6.95 -4.90 -5.83
N ARG A 275 7.51 -5.21 -4.65
CA ARG A 275 8.72 -6.04 -4.52
C ARG A 275 8.49 -7.47 -5.03
N THR A 276 7.36 -8.09 -4.69
CA THR A 276 7.06 -9.45 -5.18
C THR A 276 6.78 -9.48 -6.68
N VAL A 277 6.02 -8.52 -7.21
CA VAL A 277 5.74 -8.41 -8.65
C VAL A 277 7.01 -8.13 -9.44
N THR A 278 7.86 -7.22 -8.97
CA THR A 278 9.15 -6.93 -9.64
C THR A 278 10.08 -8.14 -9.63
N LEU A 279 10.17 -8.87 -8.51
CA LEU A 279 10.94 -10.11 -8.45
C LEU A 279 10.39 -11.16 -9.42
N HIS A 280 9.08 -11.35 -9.47
CA HIS A 280 8.46 -12.30 -10.38
C HIS A 280 8.69 -11.94 -11.85
N ALA A 281 8.55 -10.65 -12.21
CA ALA A 281 8.84 -10.17 -13.55
C ALA A 281 10.30 -10.42 -13.95
N LYS A 282 11.25 -10.18 -13.04
CA LYS A 282 12.68 -10.48 -13.28
C LYS A 282 12.97 -11.96 -13.48
N LEU A 283 12.27 -12.85 -12.78
CA LEU A 283 12.44 -14.29 -12.94
C LEU A 283 11.87 -14.81 -14.26
N LEU A 284 10.85 -14.15 -14.79
CA LEU A 284 10.22 -14.52 -16.05
C LEU A 284 10.89 -13.85 -17.26
N ASP A 285 11.69 -12.81 -17.05
CA ASP A 285 12.47 -12.16 -18.10
C ASP A 285 13.71 -13.01 -18.41
N PRO A 286 13.85 -13.54 -19.65
CA PRO A 286 15.08 -14.24 -20.06
C PRO A 286 16.30 -13.31 -20.07
N HIS A 287 16.10 -12.00 -20.15
CA HIS A 287 17.17 -11.01 -20.23
C HIS A 287 17.41 -10.33 -18.88
N ARG A 288 18.68 -10.27 -18.47
CA ARG A 288 19.08 -9.48 -17.31
C ARG A 288 19.00 -7.99 -17.64
N SER A 289 18.53 -7.20 -16.68
CA SER A 289 18.50 -5.75 -16.80
C SER A 289 19.90 -5.16 -17.04
N LEU A 290 20.01 -4.20 -17.96
CA LEU A 290 21.24 -3.45 -18.22
C LEU A 290 21.85 -2.84 -16.94
N LYS A 291 21.01 -2.40 -16.00
CA LYS A 291 21.45 -1.84 -14.70
C LYS A 291 22.19 -2.88 -13.84
N GLU A 292 21.76 -4.13 -13.91
CA GLU A 292 22.35 -5.24 -13.14
C GLU A 292 23.67 -5.70 -13.77
N VAL A 293 23.69 -5.80 -15.11
CA VAL A 293 24.84 -6.28 -15.87
C VAL A 293 25.99 -5.26 -15.96
N CYS A 294 25.68 -3.96 -15.88
CA CYS A 294 26.68 -2.89 -16.02
C CYS A 294 27.82 -3.02 -15.01
N ASN A 295 27.49 -3.27 -13.73
CA ASN A 295 28.49 -3.40 -12.67
C ASN A 295 29.34 -4.65 -12.83
N GLU A 296 28.72 -5.79 -13.19
CA GLU A 296 29.43 -7.05 -13.44
C GLU A 296 30.43 -6.89 -14.59
N LYS A 297 30.00 -6.29 -15.71
CA LYS A 297 30.87 -6.01 -16.86
C LYS A 297 32.01 -5.06 -16.50
N LEU A 298 31.74 -4.01 -15.72
CA LEU A 298 32.78 -3.06 -15.29
C LEU A 298 33.88 -3.79 -14.50
N GLN A 299 33.51 -4.70 -13.59
CA GLN A 299 34.48 -5.50 -12.84
C GLN A 299 35.25 -6.46 -13.74
N HIS A 300 34.58 -7.10 -14.70
CA HIS A 300 35.24 -7.97 -15.67
C HIS A 300 36.29 -7.21 -16.49
N HIS A 301 35.98 -6.00 -16.98
CA HIS A 301 36.94 -5.18 -17.71
C HIS A 301 38.14 -4.78 -16.85
N ARG A 302 37.92 -4.39 -15.59
CA ARG A 302 39.00 -4.09 -14.64
C ARG A 302 39.92 -5.30 -14.43
N ALA A 303 39.35 -6.48 -14.24
CA ALA A 303 40.12 -7.71 -14.05
C ALA A 303 40.89 -8.09 -15.32
N ALA A 304 40.26 -7.97 -16.49
CA ALA A 304 40.91 -8.23 -17.78
C ALA A 304 42.08 -7.27 -18.03
N ASP A 305 41.94 -5.99 -17.69
CA ASP A 305 43.02 -5.02 -17.85
C ASP A 305 44.18 -5.28 -16.88
N GLN A 306 43.89 -5.65 -15.63
CA GLN A 306 44.92 -6.09 -14.70
C GLN A 306 45.67 -7.33 -15.20
N GLN A 307 44.95 -8.29 -15.79
CA GLN A 307 45.54 -9.49 -16.36
C GLN A 307 46.44 -9.16 -17.55
N ARG A 308 45.96 -8.31 -18.48
CA ARG A 308 46.75 -7.81 -19.62
C ARG A 308 48.03 -7.11 -19.17
N MET A 309 47.96 -6.28 -18.14
CA MET A 309 49.13 -5.61 -17.57
C MET A 309 50.17 -6.60 -17.04
N ARG A 310 49.72 -7.70 -16.42
CA ARG A 310 50.63 -8.76 -15.94
C ARG A 310 51.27 -9.52 -17.10
N GLU A 311 50.50 -9.85 -18.14
CA GLU A 311 50.98 -10.49 -19.36
C GLU A 311 52.03 -9.63 -20.06
N TYR A 312 51.71 -8.36 -20.31
CA TYR A 312 52.62 -7.39 -20.88
C TYR A 312 53.91 -7.25 -20.05
N GLY A 313 53.81 -7.23 -18.72
CA GLY A 313 54.97 -7.22 -17.83
C GLY A 313 55.84 -8.48 -17.95
N ARG A 314 55.24 -9.67 -18.15
CA ARG A 314 55.99 -10.91 -18.40
C ARG A 314 56.68 -10.89 -19.76
N GLU A 315 56.00 -10.41 -20.80
CA GLU A 315 56.57 -10.27 -22.13
C GLU A 315 57.78 -9.33 -22.14
N LEU A 316 57.67 -8.16 -21.49
CA LEU A 316 58.78 -7.23 -21.35
C LEU A 316 59.97 -7.83 -20.60
N LYS A 317 59.73 -8.62 -19.55
CA LYS A 317 60.80 -9.37 -18.85
C LYS A 317 61.46 -10.38 -19.78
N GLY A 318 60.68 -11.12 -20.56
CA GLY A 318 61.19 -12.07 -21.55
C GLY A 318 62.01 -11.40 -22.66
N MET A 319 61.53 -10.26 -23.19
CA MET A 319 62.29 -9.46 -24.15
C MET A 319 63.61 -8.97 -23.57
N ARG A 320 63.59 -8.44 -22.34
CA ARG A 320 64.80 -7.98 -21.65
C ARG A 320 65.81 -9.10 -21.44
N ALA A 321 65.36 -10.29 -21.04
CA ALA A 321 66.22 -11.47 -20.88
C ALA A 321 66.90 -11.85 -22.21
N ARG A 322 66.15 -11.87 -23.32
CA ARG A 322 66.71 -12.15 -24.65
C ARG A 322 67.76 -11.13 -25.07
N VAL A 323 67.50 -9.84 -24.81
CA VAL A 323 68.45 -8.77 -25.12
C VAL A 323 69.69 -8.85 -24.23
N SER A 324 69.57 -9.25 -22.96
CA SER A 324 70.73 -9.44 -22.08
C SER A 324 71.61 -10.64 -22.46
N GLU A 325 71.01 -11.74 -22.92
CA GLU A 325 71.78 -12.92 -23.39
C GLU A 325 72.52 -12.64 -24.70
N ARG A 326 71.92 -11.85 -25.59
CA ARG A 326 72.51 -11.46 -26.88
C ARG A 326 72.43 -9.94 -27.06
N PRO A 327 73.37 -9.18 -26.46
CA PRO A 327 73.36 -7.73 -26.54
C PRO A 327 73.56 -7.27 -27.98
N TYR A 328 73.04 -6.09 -28.29
CA TYR A 328 73.13 -5.54 -29.63
C TYR A 328 74.57 -5.28 -30.05
N LEU A 329 74.85 -5.34 -31.36
CA LEU A 329 76.21 -5.20 -31.90
C LEU A 329 76.90 -3.91 -31.43
N PHE A 330 76.18 -2.79 -31.38
CA PHE A 330 76.71 -1.51 -30.91
C PHE A 330 77.07 -1.53 -29.42
N GLU A 331 76.31 -2.28 -28.61
CA GLU A 331 76.53 -2.44 -27.18
C GLU A 331 77.73 -3.36 -26.93
N GLN A 332 77.88 -4.41 -27.73
CA GLN A 332 79.08 -5.25 -27.77
C GLN A 332 80.33 -4.47 -28.15
N VAL A 333 80.29 -3.66 -29.22
CA VAL A 333 81.41 -2.80 -29.64
C VAL A 333 81.78 -1.81 -28.54
N LYS A 334 80.78 -1.26 -27.85
CA LYS A 334 81.00 -0.34 -26.72
C LYS A 334 81.61 -1.07 -25.52
N GLN A 335 81.14 -2.26 -25.16
CA GLN A 335 81.73 -3.08 -24.09
C GLN A 335 83.18 -3.46 -24.40
N VAL A 336 83.47 -3.87 -25.64
CA VAL A 336 84.84 -4.18 -26.09
C VAL A 336 85.73 -2.94 -26.04
N SER A 337 85.21 -1.75 -26.38
CA SER A 337 85.96 -0.49 -26.29
C SER A 337 86.20 0.00 -24.86
N VAL A 338 85.37 -0.43 -23.89
CA VAL A 338 85.55 -0.13 -22.46
C VAL A 338 86.46 -1.16 -21.79
N SER A 339 86.40 -2.43 -22.21
CA SER A 339 87.27 -3.50 -21.72
C SER A 339 88.70 -3.40 -22.26
N LYS A 340 88.89 -2.90 -23.48
CA LYS A 340 90.19 -2.44 -23.97
C LYS A 340 90.39 -1.02 -23.44
N GLY A 341 91.02 -0.90 -22.26
CA GLY A 341 91.41 0.39 -21.71
C GLY A 341 92.20 1.26 -22.70
N PRO A 342 92.28 2.58 -22.50
CA PRO A 342 92.95 3.49 -23.44
C PRO A 342 94.38 2.99 -23.71
N PRO A 343 94.82 2.89 -24.98
CA PRO A 343 96.13 2.35 -25.29
C PRO A 343 97.20 3.21 -24.63
N GLU A 344 97.99 2.59 -23.74
CA GLU A 344 99.24 3.15 -23.25
C GLU A 344 100.12 3.49 -24.45
N ARG A 345 100.28 4.79 -24.71
CA ARG A 345 101.20 5.30 -25.71
C ARG A 345 102.61 5.17 -25.16
N THR A 346 103.27 4.05 -25.42
CA THR A 346 104.74 3.97 -25.35
C THR A 346 105.32 4.56 -26.64
N THR A 347 105.56 5.87 -26.64
CA THR A 347 106.38 6.52 -27.68
C THR A 347 107.85 6.38 -27.32
N GLY A 348 108.41 5.21 -27.61
CA GLY A 348 109.81 5.08 -28.00
C GLY A 348 109.83 4.94 -29.52
N ILE A 349 110.77 5.61 -30.18
CA ILE A 349 110.95 5.73 -31.64
C ILE A 349 110.20 6.93 -32.24
N ASP A 350 110.84 8.10 -32.12
CA ASP A 350 110.95 9.10 -33.19
C ASP A 350 112.24 9.91 -32.93
N GLN A 351 113.37 9.20 -32.97
CA GLN A 351 114.57 9.79 -33.55
C GLN A 351 114.48 9.55 -35.05
N VAL A 352 114.97 10.51 -35.84
CA VAL A 352 114.95 10.57 -37.32
C VAL A 352 113.75 11.36 -37.88
N PHE A 353 113.77 12.68 -37.70
CA PHE A 353 113.77 13.59 -38.85
C PHE A 353 114.36 14.94 -38.41
N LYS A 354 115.64 15.11 -38.73
CA LYS A 354 116.35 16.38 -38.66
C LYS A 354 115.75 17.36 -39.68
N GLY A 355 115.53 18.59 -39.22
CA GLY A 355 115.99 19.79 -39.92
C GLY A 355 115.18 20.26 -41.13
N LEU A 356 114.38 21.30 -40.91
CA LEU A 356 114.34 22.43 -41.84
C LEU A 356 114.01 23.70 -41.04
N LYS A 357 115.03 24.58 -40.96
CA LYS A 357 114.92 26.01 -40.62
C LYS A 357 114.01 26.69 -41.64
N VAL A 358 113.17 27.63 -41.21
CA VAL A 358 113.36 29.11 -41.29
C VAL A 358 112.52 29.74 -40.19
#